data_AF-A0A941UV36-F1
#
_entry.id   AF-A0A941UV36-F1
#
_cell.length_a   1.000
_cell.length_b   1.000
_cell.length_c   1.000
_cell.angle_alpha   90.00
_cell.angle_beta   90.00
_cell.angle_gamma   90.00
#
_symmetry.space_group_name_H-M   'P 1'
#
loop_
_entity.id
_entity.type
_entity.pdbx_description
1 polymer ?
#
loop_
_entity_poly.entity_id
_entity_poly.type
_entity_poly.pdbx_seq_one_letter_code
_entity_poly.pdbx_strand_id
1 'polypeptide(L)'
;MRRKFVAGNWKMHGNLAANERLLGAVLKGLPGTEAVDAAVCVPFPYLAQAQARLGGTSLAWGAQNLSQHAQGAYTGEVSAAMILDFGCRYVIVGHSERRSFYGDTDAVCRFCVSGRRWNSARRA
;
A
#
# COMPACT_ATOMS: atom_id res chain seq x y z
N MET A 1 1.00 -24.01 7.05
CA MET A 1 0.66 -23.65 5.64
C MET A 1 0.60 -22.13 5.52
N ARG A 2 1.10 -21.55 4.41
CA ARG A 2 1.07 -20.09 4.17
C ARG A 2 -0.34 -19.67 3.73
N ARG A 3 -0.94 -18.67 4.39
CA ARG A 3 -2.23 -18.11 3.95
C ARG A 3 -2.06 -17.44 2.58
N LYS A 4 -3.09 -17.56 1.74
CA LYS A 4 -3.11 -16.87 0.44
C LYS A 4 -3.23 -15.37 0.68
N PHE A 5 -2.61 -14.58 -0.19
CA PHE A 5 -2.65 -13.13 -0.14
C PHE A 5 -3.03 -12.56 -1.51
N VAL A 6 -3.96 -11.62 -1.53
CA VAL A 6 -4.42 -10.92 -2.74
C VAL A 6 -4.26 -9.42 -2.53
N ALA A 7 -3.60 -8.74 -3.46
CA ALA A 7 -3.43 -7.30 -3.42
C ALA A 7 -3.91 -6.66 -4.73
N GLY A 8 -4.83 -5.71 -4.65
CA GLY A 8 -5.27 -4.90 -5.79
C GLY A 8 -4.38 -3.68 -5.97
N ASN A 9 -3.53 -3.66 -7.00
CA ASN A 9 -2.79 -2.46 -7.39
C ASN A 9 -3.67 -1.56 -8.26
N TRP A 10 -4.06 -0.38 -7.77
CA TRP A 10 -4.94 0.53 -8.51
C TRP A 10 -4.21 1.31 -9.61
N LYS A 11 -2.87 1.27 -9.65
CA LYS A 11 -2.05 2.10 -10.54
C LYS A 11 -2.48 3.58 -10.44
N MET A 12 -2.32 4.36 -11.50
CA MET A 12 -2.74 5.76 -11.55
C MET A 12 -4.24 5.92 -11.86
N HIS A 13 -5.10 5.25 -11.09
CA HIS A 13 -6.57 5.38 -11.18
C HIS A 13 -7.19 5.77 -9.84
N GLY A 14 -8.18 6.65 -9.91
CA GLY A 14 -9.02 6.98 -8.77
C GLY A 14 -9.55 8.40 -8.79
N ASN A 15 -10.61 8.61 -8.04
CA ASN A 15 -11.09 9.91 -7.56
C ASN A 15 -11.92 9.64 -6.31
N LEU A 16 -12.13 10.65 -5.46
CA LEU A 16 -12.78 10.45 -4.15
C LEU A 16 -14.12 9.71 -4.27
N ALA A 17 -14.99 10.09 -5.19
CA ALA A 17 -16.31 9.47 -5.33
C ALA A 17 -16.24 8.02 -5.87
N ALA A 18 -15.39 7.77 -6.87
CA ALA A 18 -15.22 6.43 -7.43
C ALA A 18 -14.55 5.46 -6.45
N ASN A 19 -13.56 5.94 -5.71
CA ASN A 19 -12.86 5.19 -4.68
C ASN A 19 -13.83 4.78 -3.56
N GLU A 20 -14.67 5.71 -3.09
CA GLU A 20 -15.67 5.41 -2.05
C GLU A 20 -16.62 4.30 -2.49
N ARG A 21 -17.14 4.37 -3.72
CA ARG A 21 -17.99 3.32 -4.28
C ARG A 21 -17.27 1.98 -4.39
N LEU A 22 -16.04 2.00 -4.89
CA LEU A 22 -15.24 0.79 -5.08
C LEU A 22 -14.91 0.12 -3.74
N LEU A 23 -14.42 0.88 -2.76
CA LEU A 23 -14.12 0.38 -1.42
C LEU A 23 -15.38 -0.18 -0.75
N GLY A 24 -16.52 0.52 -0.87
CA GLY A 24 -17.80 0.01 -0.39
C GLY A 24 -18.21 -1.31 -1.04
N ALA A 25 -18.01 -1.46 -2.34
CA ALA A 25 -18.30 -2.71 -3.06
C ALA A 25 -17.37 -3.85 -2.63
N VAL A 26 -16.06 -3.58 -2.49
CA VAL A 26 -15.08 -4.58 -2.03
C VAL A 26 -15.43 -5.04 -0.62
N LEU A 27 -15.69 -4.11 0.32
CA LEU A 27 -16.04 -4.46 1.71
C LEU A 27 -17.29 -5.35 1.79
N LYS A 28 -18.30 -5.11 0.95
CA LYS A 28 -19.50 -5.96 0.87
C LYS A 28 -19.20 -7.39 0.40
N GLY A 29 -18.16 -7.58 -0.40
CA GLY A 29 -17.75 -8.89 -0.94
C GLY A 29 -16.74 -9.65 -0.07
N LEU A 30 -16.28 -9.07 1.05
CA LEU A 30 -15.30 -9.72 1.93
C LEU A 30 -15.82 -10.84 2.83
N PRO A 31 -17.07 -10.83 3.35
CA PRO A 31 -17.55 -11.90 4.20
C PRO A 31 -17.43 -13.28 3.53
N GLY A 32 -16.92 -14.28 4.26
CA GLY A 32 -16.67 -15.63 3.71
C GLY A 32 -15.28 -15.81 3.07
N THR A 33 -14.41 -14.79 3.11
CA THR A 33 -13.03 -14.86 2.60
C THR A 33 -11.96 -14.92 3.69
N GLU A 34 -12.32 -15.30 4.92
CA GLU A 34 -11.46 -15.25 6.12
C GLU A 34 -10.20 -16.11 6.01
N ALA A 35 -10.16 -17.07 5.08
CA ALA A 35 -8.97 -17.87 4.79
C ALA A 35 -7.88 -17.12 4.00
N VAL A 36 -8.19 -15.96 3.40
CA VAL A 36 -7.33 -15.19 2.50
C VAL A 36 -7.08 -13.80 3.08
N ASP A 37 -5.83 -13.35 3.07
CA ASP A 37 -5.50 -11.96 3.41
C ASP A 37 -5.65 -11.07 2.16
N ALA A 38 -6.28 -9.90 2.31
CA ALA A 38 -6.55 -8.99 1.21
C ALA A 38 -6.01 -7.58 1.48
N ALA A 39 -5.52 -6.91 0.43
CA ALA A 39 -5.11 -5.51 0.48
C ALA A 39 -5.46 -4.73 -0.79
N VAL A 40 -5.59 -3.40 -0.67
CA VAL A 40 -5.64 -2.47 -1.82
C VAL A 40 -4.47 -1.49 -1.76
N CYS A 41 -3.75 -1.32 -2.86
CA CYS A 41 -2.65 -0.37 -2.97
C CYS A 41 -3.08 0.81 -3.85
N VAL A 42 -3.28 1.96 -3.22
CA VAL A 42 -3.90 3.15 -3.84
C VAL A 42 -2.85 4.23 -4.16
N PRO A 43 -3.12 5.14 -5.10
CA PRO A 43 -2.29 6.33 -5.31
C PRO A 43 -2.12 7.15 -4.02
N PHE A 44 -0.96 7.78 -3.84
CA PHE A 44 -0.66 8.59 -2.65
C PHE A 44 -1.75 9.60 -2.26
N PRO A 45 -2.38 10.35 -3.20
CA PRO A 45 -3.44 11.30 -2.86
C PRO A 45 -4.66 10.69 -2.15
N TYR A 46 -4.85 9.37 -2.22
CA TYR A 46 -6.02 8.67 -1.69
C TYR A 46 -5.72 7.80 -0.46
N LEU A 47 -4.51 7.87 0.10
CA LEU A 47 -4.15 7.10 1.31
C LEU A 47 -5.02 7.46 2.52
N ALA A 48 -5.26 8.76 2.75
CA ALA A 48 -6.15 9.22 3.83
C ALA A 48 -7.58 8.69 3.67
N GLN A 49 -8.09 8.66 2.44
CA GLN A 49 -9.42 8.12 2.16
C GLN A 49 -9.48 6.61 2.43
N ALA A 50 -8.46 5.86 1.99
CA ALA A 50 -8.38 4.43 2.26
C ALA A 50 -8.31 4.15 3.77
N GLN A 51 -7.50 4.89 4.52
CA GLN A 51 -7.43 4.77 5.98
C GLN A 51 -8.79 5.02 6.64
N ALA A 52 -9.45 6.13 6.30
CA ALA A 52 -10.74 6.49 6.88
C ALA A 52 -11.81 5.44 6.58
N ARG A 53 -11.79 4.86 5.37
CA ARG A 53 -12.83 3.92 4.94
C ARG A 53 -12.60 2.48 5.42
N LEU A 54 -11.33 2.07 5.56
CA LEU A 54 -10.94 0.69 5.83
C LEU A 54 -10.49 0.44 7.27
N GLY A 55 -10.30 1.50 8.07
CA GLY A 55 -10.02 1.39 9.49
C GLY A 55 -11.02 0.48 10.20
N GLY A 56 -10.51 -0.50 10.96
CA GLY A 56 -11.32 -1.48 11.69
C GLY A 56 -11.86 -2.64 10.84
N THR A 57 -11.66 -2.64 9.52
CA THR A 57 -12.06 -3.75 8.65
C THR A 57 -10.95 -4.79 8.51
N SER A 58 -11.25 -5.95 7.91
CA SER A 58 -10.26 -6.97 7.58
C SER A 58 -9.43 -6.66 6.32
N LEU A 59 -9.82 -5.64 5.53
CA LEU A 59 -9.11 -5.24 4.33
C LEU A 59 -7.95 -4.31 4.67
N ALA A 60 -6.73 -4.73 4.37
CA ALA A 60 -5.57 -3.86 4.52
C ALA A 60 -5.45 -2.86 3.36
N TRP A 61 -4.64 -1.83 3.54
CA TRP A 61 -4.28 -0.91 2.47
C TRP A 61 -2.79 -0.63 2.44
N GLY A 62 -2.36 -0.07 1.31
CA GLY A 62 -0.97 0.17 1.01
C GLY A 62 -0.75 1.25 -0.04
N ALA A 63 0.53 1.54 -0.27
CA ALA A 63 0.98 2.46 -1.30
C ALA A 63 1.58 1.70 -2.50
N GLN A 64 1.80 2.41 -3.61
CA GLN A 64 2.29 1.82 -4.85
C GLN A 64 3.80 2.01 -5.09
N ASN A 65 4.44 2.82 -4.26
CA ASN A 65 5.89 3.04 -4.26
C ASN A 65 6.32 3.63 -2.90
N LEU A 66 7.63 3.65 -2.63
CA LEU A 66 8.23 4.46 -1.58
C LEU A 66 9.68 4.82 -1.93
N SER A 67 10.16 5.94 -1.38
CA SER A 67 11.54 6.37 -1.54
C SER A 67 12.50 5.58 -0.66
N GLN A 68 13.68 5.27 -1.18
CA GLN A 68 14.78 4.73 -0.36
C GLN A 68 15.24 5.72 0.73
N HIS A 69 14.99 7.02 0.54
CA HIS A 69 15.41 8.02 1.50
C HIS A 69 14.41 8.15 2.65
N ALA A 70 14.92 8.20 3.88
CA ALA A 70 14.07 8.39 5.07
C ALA A 70 13.46 9.80 5.12
N GLN A 71 14.25 10.82 4.76
CA GLN A 71 13.88 12.23 4.63
C GLN A 71 14.98 12.99 3.88
N GLY A 72 14.69 14.17 3.35
CA GLY A 72 15.70 15.05 2.74
C GLY A 72 15.15 15.87 1.57
N ALA A 73 16.07 16.47 0.79
CA ALA A 73 15.75 17.28 -0.38
C ALA A 73 15.41 16.43 -1.61
N TYR A 74 14.30 15.68 -1.52
CA TYR A 74 13.79 14.79 -2.56
C TYR A 74 12.37 15.19 -2.93
N THR A 75 12.22 16.33 -3.61
CA THR A 75 10.91 16.91 -3.95
C THR A 75 10.07 15.92 -4.75
N GLY A 76 8.84 15.65 -4.27
CA GLY A 76 7.89 14.72 -4.90
C GLY A 76 8.01 13.27 -4.43
N GLU A 77 9.06 12.92 -3.70
CA GLU A 77 9.23 11.59 -3.12
C GLU A 77 8.42 11.41 -1.84
N VAL A 78 8.05 10.17 -1.55
CA VAL A 78 7.29 9.80 -0.34
C VAL A 78 8.08 8.78 0.45
N SER A 79 8.43 9.11 1.70
CA SER A 79 9.20 8.21 2.55
C SER A 79 8.33 7.12 3.18
N ALA A 80 8.95 6.03 3.63
CA ALA A 80 8.25 4.97 4.34
C ALA A 80 7.56 5.47 5.62
N ALA A 81 8.13 6.48 6.31
CA ALA A 81 7.53 7.06 7.50
C ALA A 81 6.23 7.82 7.18
N MET A 82 6.19 8.59 6.08
CA MET A 82 4.98 9.28 5.64
C MET A 82 3.85 8.30 5.28
N ILE A 83 4.19 7.15 4.68
CA ILE A 83 3.20 6.10 4.36
C ILE A 83 2.66 5.43 5.63
N LEU A 84 3.53 5.26 6.63
CA LEU A 84 3.19 4.70 7.94
C LEU A 84 2.18 5.55 8.70
N ASP A 85 2.21 6.88 8.55
CA ASP A 85 1.27 7.79 9.20
C ASP A 85 -0.19 7.48 8.82
N PHE A 86 -0.42 6.91 7.63
CA PHE A 86 -1.74 6.47 7.18
C PHE A 86 -2.11 5.04 7.61
N GLY A 87 -1.28 4.38 8.42
CA GLY A 87 -1.51 3.00 8.88
C GLY A 87 -1.38 1.93 7.79
N CYS A 88 -0.82 2.28 6.62
CA CYS A 88 -0.59 1.34 5.52
C CYS A 88 0.27 0.19 5.99
N ARG A 89 -0.03 -1.04 5.59
CA ARG A 89 0.77 -2.24 5.96
C ARG A 89 1.67 -2.76 4.85
N TYR A 90 1.36 -2.37 3.62
CA TYR A 90 1.98 -2.88 2.42
C TYR A 90 2.40 -1.74 1.52
N VAL A 91 3.50 -1.94 0.80
CA VAL A 91 3.91 -1.05 -0.29
C VAL A 91 4.42 -1.90 -1.44
N ILE A 92 3.98 -1.60 -2.65
CA ILE A 92 4.51 -2.22 -3.86
C ILE A 92 5.86 -1.59 -4.17
N VAL A 93 6.87 -2.41 -4.44
CA VAL A 93 8.21 -1.98 -4.86
C VAL A 93 8.68 -2.81 -6.05
N GLY A 94 9.46 -2.22 -6.94
CA GLY A 94 10.00 -2.91 -8.11
C GLY A 94 8.94 -3.34 -9.14
N HIS A 95 7.80 -2.65 -9.19
CA HIS A 95 6.79 -2.87 -10.22
C HIS A 95 7.39 -2.65 -11.62
N SER A 96 7.00 -3.46 -12.61
CA SER A 96 7.57 -3.40 -13.96
C SER A 96 7.47 -2.01 -14.60
N GLU A 97 6.34 -1.31 -14.41
CA GLU A 97 6.16 0.08 -14.87
C GLU A 97 7.21 1.02 -14.28
N ARG A 98 7.60 0.82 -13.01
CA ARG A 98 8.65 1.63 -12.39
C ARG A 98 10.03 1.35 -12.95
N ARG A 99 10.34 0.08 -13.18
CA ARG A 99 11.61 -0.34 -13.79
C ARG A 99 11.74 0.18 -15.22
N SER A 100 10.69 0.05 -16.02
CA SER A 100 10.70 0.42 -17.43
C SER A 100 10.63 1.93 -17.68
N PHE A 101 9.80 2.66 -16.92
CA PHE A 101 9.57 4.09 -17.19
C PHE A 101 10.40 5.02 -16.31
N TYR A 102 10.81 4.56 -15.11
CA TYR A 102 11.46 5.41 -14.10
C TYR A 102 12.83 4.89 -13.66
N GLY A 103 13.28 3.76 -14.21
CA GLY A 103 14.64 3.25 -13.98
C GLY A 103 14.88 2.62 -12.61
N ASP A 104 13.82 2.20 -11.89
CA ASP A 104 13.98 1.51 -10.61
C ASP A 104 14.85 0.25 -10.76
N THR A 105 15.91 0.15 -9.94
CA THR A 105 16.84 -0.99 -9.95
C THR A 105 16.61 -1.92 -8.77
N ASP A 106 17.17 -3.13 -8.85
CA ASP A 106 17.14 -4.08 -7.73
C ASP A 106 17.84 -3.54 -6.48
N ALA A 107 18.86 -2.69 -6.64
CA ALA A 107 19.54 -2.06 -5.52
C ALA A 107 18.59 -1.15 -4.74
N VAL A 108 17.85 -0.29 -5.43
CA VAL A 108 16.85 0.61 -4.83
C VAL A 108 15.73 -0.19 -4.17
N CYS A 109 15.20 -1.21 -4.87
CA CYS A 109 14.13 -2.06 -4.33
C CYS A 109 14.58 -2.83 -3.07
N ARG A 110 15.81 -3.34 -3.06
CA ARG A 110 16.37 -4.05 -1.90
C ARG A 110 16.45 -3.13 -0.68
N PHE A 111 16.84 -1.87 -0.86
CA PHE A 111 16.88 -0.91 0.25
C PHE A 111 15.50 -0.76 0.89
N CYS A 112 14.47 -0.54 0.07
CA CYS A 112 13.08 -0.40 0.50
C CYS A 112 12.57 -1.64 1.26
N VAL A 113 13.00 -2.84 0.87
CA VAL A 113 12.64 -4.11 1.56
C VAL A 113 13.45 -4.32 2.85
N SER A 114 14.73 -3.96 2.87
CA SER A 114 15.61 -4.11 4.04
C SER A 114 15.28 -3.13 5.17
N GLY A 115 14.67 -1.98 4.83
CA GLY A 115 14.33 -0.90 5.77
C GLY A 115 13.27 -1.24 6.81
N ARG A 116 12.65 -2.44 6.77
CA ARG A 116 11.87 -3.04 7.87
C ARG A 116 11.35 -4.44 7.47
N ARG A 117 11.65 -5.47 8.26
CA ARG A 117 10.61 -6.45 8.59
C ARG A 117 9.62 -5.68 9.44
N TRP A 118 8.47 -5.34 8.86
CA TRP A 118 7.38 -4.65 9.55
C TRP A 118 6.84 -5.59 10.64
N ASN A 119 7.45 -5.56 11.83
CA ASN A 119 6.99 -6.34 12.96
C ASN A 119 5.56 -5.90 13.30
N SER A 120 4.62 -6.77 13.01
CA SER A 120 3.20 -6.69 13.37
C SER A 120 2.95 -6.79 14.90
N ALA A 121 3.95 -6.48 15.72
CA ALA A 121 3.94 -6.64 17.17
C ALA A 121 3.94 -5.28 17.89
N ARG A 122 2.91 -4.47 17.66
CA ARG A 122 2.39 -3.48 18.61
C ARG A 122 0.87 -3.38 18.44
N ARG A 123 0.18 -4.44 18.84
CA ARG A 123 -1.16 -4.33 19.41
C ARG A 123 -0.97 -4.29 20.93
N ALA A 124 -1.16 -3.12 21.50
CA ALA A 124 -1.65 -2.93 22.86
C ALA A 124 -2.81 -1.94 22.72
#